data_AF-A0A3N5RQM0-F1
#
_entry.id   AF-A0A3N5RQM0-F1
#
_cell.length_a   1.000
_cell.length_b   1.000
_cell.length_c   1.000
_cell.angle_alpha   90.00
_cell.angle_beta   90.00
_cell.angle_gamma   90.00
#
_symmetry.space_group_name_H-M   'P 1'
#
loop_
_entity.id
_entity.type
_entity.pdbx_description
1 polymer ?
#
loop_
_entity_poly.entity_id
_entity_poly.type
_entity_poly.pdbx_seq_one_letter_code
_entity_poly.pdbx_strand_id
1 'polypeptide(L)' 'MDNKPGCLQGLLKLAFLSWLFDWLQDRFGFGRGVSCTGCGCGFILLIIFLALACGIFTDTNWLQLW' A
#
# COMPACT_ATOMS: atom_id res chain seq x y z
N MET A 1 -5.79 -26.74 -0.73
CA MET A 1 -6.70 -25.58 -0.88
C MET A 1 -5.82 -24.36 -1.06
N ASP A 2 -5.49 -24.07 -2.32
CA ASP A 2 -4.68 -22.92 -2.72
C ASP A 2 -5.50 -21.64 -2.55
N ASN A 3 -5.50 -21.09 -1.33
CA ASN A 3 -6.16 -19.84 -0.96
C ASN A 3 -5.29 -18.62 -1.31
N LYS A 4 -4.47 -18.70 -2.38
CA LYS A 4 -3.67 -17.56 -2.84
C LYS A 4 -4.60 -16.64 -3.62
N PRO A 5 -4.68 -15.34 -3.29
CA PRO A 5 -5.53 -14.40 -4.01
C PRO A 5 -5.14 -14.39 -5.50
N GLY A 6 -6.13 -14.54 -6.38
CA GLY A 6 -5.94 -14.46 -7.83
C GLY A 6 -5.55 -13.06 -8.29
N CYS A 7 -5.12 -12.93 -9.55
CA CYS A 7 -4.62 -11.69 -10.15
C CYS A 7 -5.59 -10.50 -9.95
N LEU A 8 -6.89 -10.72 -10.15
CA LEU A 8 -7.91 -9.68 -10.03
C LEU A 8 -8.11 -9.24 -8.56
N GLN A 9 -8.01 -10.18 -7.63
CA GLN A 9 -8.11 -9.91 -6.19
C GLN A 9 -6.85 -9.21 -5.67
N GLY A 10 -5.66 -9.56 -6.17
CA GLY A 10 -4.41 -8.87 -5.91
C GLY A 10 -4.43 -7.43 -6.43
N LEU A 11 -4.94 -7.22 -7.66
CA LEU A 11 -5.08 -5.88 -8.26
C LEU A 11 -6.04 -5.00 -7.45
N LEU A 12 -7.16 -5.57 -6.99
CA LEU A 12 -8.12 -4.87 -6.13
C LEU A 12 -7.49 -4.47 -4.79
N LYS A 13 -6.72 -5.37 -4.16
CA LYS A 13 -5.98 -5.08 -2.92
C LYS A 13 -4.95 -3.97 -3.13
N LEU A 14 -4.19 -4.02 -4.23
CA LEU A 14 -3.21 -3.00 -4.59
C LEU A 14 -3.87 -1.64 -4.84
N ALA A 15 -4.99 -1.61 -5.55
CA ALA A 15 -5.75 -0.39 -5.82
C ALA A 15 -6.34 0.21 -4.53
N PHE A 16 -6.93 -0.62 -3.67
CA PHE A 16 -7.46 -0.18 -2.38
C PHE A 16 -6.36 0.33 -1.46
N LEU A 17 -5.22 -0.38 -1.40
CA LEU A 17 -4.08 0.04 -0.61
C LEU A 17 -3.54 1.39 -1.13
N SER A 18 -3.38 1.54 -2.45
CA SER A 18 -2.88 2.78 -3.08
C SER A 18 -3.80 3.97 -2.80
N TRP A 19 -5.12 3.77 -2.88
CA TRP A 19 -6.10 4.80 -2.55
C TRP A 19 -6.07 5.18 -1.06
N LEU A 20 -6.01 4.17 -0.17
CA LEU A 20 -5.89 4.40 1.27
C LEU A 20 -4.61 5.17 1.59
N PHE A 21 -3.52 4.84 0.90
CA PHE A 21 -2.22 5.46 1.10
C PHE A 21 -2.18 6.89 0.60
N ASP A 22 -2.73 7.17 -0.58
CA ASP A 22 -2.89 8.51 -1.13
C ASP A 22 -3.74 9.39 -0.19
N TRP A 23 -4.84 8.86 0.34
CA TRP A 23 -5.65 9.55 1.36
C TRP A 23 -4.88 9.82 2.65
N LEU A 24 -4.13 8.83 3.16
CA LEU A 24 -3.33 8.96 4.38
C LEU A 24 -2.18 9.97 4.17
N GLN A 25 -1.60 9.99 2.98
CA GLN A 25 -0.51 10.89 2.59
C GLN A 25 -1.01 12.31 2.28
N ASP A 26 -2.24 12.51 1.81
CA ASP A 26 -2.88 13.84 1.68
C ASP A 26 -3.29 14.43 3.05
N ARG A 27 -3.71 13.56 3.98
CA ARG A 27 -4.14 13.96 5.33
C ARG A 27 -2.99 14.13 6.32
N PHE A 28 -1.97 13.25 6.29
CA PHE A 28 -0.86 13.20 7.24
C PHE A 28 0.52 13.39 6.60
N GLY A 29 0.64 13.24 5.28
CA GLY A 29 1.91 13.31 4.55
C GLY A 29 2.26 14.73 4.09
N PHE A 30 3.56 14.90 3.86
CA PHE A 30 4.28 16.07 3.31
C PHE A 30 3.53 17.43 3.27
N GLY A 31 3.96 18.34 4.15
CA GLY A 31 3.73 19.78 3.99
C GLY A 31 2.65 20.42 4.86
N ARG A 32 1.92 19.66 5.68
CA ARG A 32 0.90 20.22 6.61
C ARG A 32 1.23 20.16 8.10
N GLY A 33 2.38 19.63 8.48
CA GLY A 33 2.80 19.48 9.88
C GLY A 33 3.91 20.45 10.30
N VAL A 34 3.77 21.08 11.46
CA VAL A 34 4.77 21.92 12.12
C VAL A 34 6.06 21.12 12.34
N SER A 35 7.11 21.47 11.57
CA SER A 35 8.55 21.20 11.74
C SER A 35 9.09 19.76 11.92
N CYS A 36 8.32 18.75 12.34
CA CYS A 36 8.85 17.38 12.59
C CYS A 36 8.03 16.24 11.97
N THR A 37 6.76 16.46 11.63
CA THR A 37 5.87 15.43 11.06
C THR A 37 5.97 15.31 9.54
N GLY A 38 6.50 16.33 8.84
CA GLY A 38 6.56 16.36 7.38
C GLY A 38 7.62 15.46 6.73
N CYS A 39 8.77 15.24 7.38
CA CYS A 39 9.89 14.49 6.78
C CYS A 39 10.01 13.04 7.30
N GLY A 40 9.60 12.77 8.55
CA GLY A 40 9.72 11.43 9.17
C GLY A 40 8.43 10.59 9.08
N CYS A 41 7.27 11.18 9.38
CA CYS A 41 6.00 10.45 9.43
C CYS A 41 5.54 10.01 8.03
N GLY A 42 5.70 10.87 7.02
CA GLY A 42 5.44 10.53 5.63
C GLY A 42 6.35 9.41 5.10
N PHE A 43 7.62 9.39 5.51
CA PHE A 43 8.59 8.36 5.09
C PHE A 43 8.29 6.99 5.73
N ILE A 44 7.92 6.97 7.01
CA ILE A 44 7.49 5.75 7.72
C ILE A 44 6.24 5.15 7.07
N LEU A 45 5.25 5.98 6.74
CA LEU A 45 4.09 5.54 5.99
C LEU A 45 4.50 4.87 4.67
N LEU A 46 5.43 5.49 3.92
CA LEU A 46 5.90 4.98 2.63
C LEU A 46 6.55 3.60 2.76
N ILE A 47 7.35 3.40 3.80
CA ILE A 47 7.98 2.10 4.08
C ILE A 47 6.91 1.03 4.40
N ILE A 48 5.92 1.36 5.23
CA ILE A 48 4.83 0.43 5.58
C ILE A 48 4.03 0.04 4.34
N PHE A 49 3.72 1.01 3.48
CA PHE A 49 3.04 0.76 2.22
C PHE A 49 3.85 -0.13 1.28
N LEU A 50 5.15 0.14 1.14
CA LEU A 50 6.03 -0.67 0.31
C LEU A 50 6.13 -2.11 0.82
N ALA A 51 6.20 -2.32 2.14
CA ALA A 51 6.20 -3.65 2.75
C ALA A 51 4.88 -4.40 2.47
N LEU A 52 3.73 -3.73 2.61
CA LEU A 52 2.42 -4.29 2.31
C LEU A 52 2.23 -4.59 0.81
N ALA A 53 2.68 -3.69 -0.07
CA ALA A 53 2.63 -3.85 -1.51
C ALA A 53 3.51 -5.01 -1.98
N CYS A 54 4.75 -5.13 -1.48
CA CYS A 54 5.62 -6.29 -1.72
C CYS A 54 4.99 -7.59 -1.19
N GLY A 55 4.35 -7.54 -0.02
CA GLY A 55 3.60 -8.68 0.53
C GLY A 55 2.49 -9.15 -0.41
N ILE A 56 1.65 -8.22 -0.89
CA ILE A 56 0.57 -8.55 -1.85
C ILE A 56 1.16 -9.05 -3.16
N PHE A 57 2.25 -8.46 -3.65
CA PHE A 57 2.91 -8.88 -4.89
C PHE A 57 3.43 -10.32 -4.83
N THR A 58 3.98 -10.72 -3.68
CA THR A 58 4.56 -12.06 -3.46
C THR A 58 3.48 -13.09 -3.11
N ASP A 59 2.36 -12.66 -2.54
CA ASP A 59 1.23 -13.51 -2.17
C ASP A 59 0.24 -13.74 -3.32
N THR A 60 0.21 -12.85 -4.32
CA THR A 60 -0.70 -12.97 -5.47
C THR A 60 -0.14 -13.91 -6.53
N ASN A 61 -0.94 -14.88 -6.97
CA ASN A 61 -0.60 -15.72 -8.12
C ASN A 61 -0.94 -14.99 -9.43
N TRP A 62 0.04 -14.30 -10.01
CA TRP A 62 -0.11 -13.53 -11.26
C TRP A 62 -0.52 -14.37 -12.48
N LEU A 63 -0.23 -15.67 -12.45
CA LEU A 63 -0.59 -16.62 -13.50
C LEU A 63 -2.02 -17.19 -13.34
N GLN A 64 -2.69 -16.88 -12.23
CA GLN A 64 -4.03 -17.36 -11.92
C GLN A 64 -5.01 -16.18 -11.99
N LEU A 65 -5.90 -16.20 -12.97
CA LEU A 65 -6.89 -15.13 -13.20
C LEU A 65 -7.96 -15.05 -12.09
N TRP A 66 -8.19 -16.15 -11.37
CA TRP A 66 -9.23 -16.31 -10.34
C TRP A 66 -8.67 -16.92 -9.05
#